data_AF-A0A1Q3HLY7-F1
#
_entry.id   AF-A0A1Q3HLY7-F1
#
_cell.length_a   1.000
_cell.length_b   1.000
_cell.length_c   1.000
_cell.angle_alpha   90.00
_cell.angle_beta   90.00
_cell.angle_gamma   90.00
#
_symmetry.space_group_name_H-M   'P 1'
#
loop_
_entity.id
_entity.type
_entity.pdbx_description
1 polymer ?
#
loop_
_entity_poly.entity_id
_entity_poly.type
_entity_poly.pdbx_seq_one_letter_code
_entity_poly.pdbx_strand_id
1 'polypeptide(L)'
;MASGRWLSRWGVVLALALMLTSQAARAERVAVSALEGDKNNKLRAQVTGLLRKTRKVKVLPPAAWAMAAAKQKLRGPASVDPRAVARLAPKLKVDAVLTGSAGRTYSTFNARLLDETGREVWSGEFVLQRGLLPKYEAQKFTRAVLEAVKTSNQPAPEPPVAAQEAPKPPGPVVGATPEPQPAPVVEPPAPQPHAANQGEPEAMKPAPLMESAPPPAKGTASAPRAEATPPAPKPVLVPESKPEPVPAWEELDEESHTYLTELEGSGGGFPEEGGSASAAGRMPPRVKVQLGAAVTWRRYCARPGVMASCSEYDALPPEQQTGDISDFTSNAPYVGLAAEAEVFPLAHWPTLVRGVGLTLGYQRSFARTTVQVSTPVGETPEREVYATDTAYGAMLAWRYFFDLGTQETPLWGHAGVRLGARGREFDVGERMETPLPVVHRFYPAVGVDVSVPLMRAVRIEGSGQFFFQPTPGQSLWGDPDGSLVAEVRDYGDSVSSLGWAAELGVAGDLWGPFGYSVRFRLESYKDRFTGQGSRRGWTDGGVAEESYSSILGGITAAW
;
A
#
# COMPACT_ATOMS: atom_id res chain seq x y z
N MET A 1 25.73 -19.87 42.82
CA MET A 1 26.02 -19.47 41.41
C MET A 1 24.69 -19.28 40.71
N ALA A 2 24.43 -18.14 40.05
CA ALA A 2 23.13 -17.86 39.43
C ALA A 2 23.33 -17.35 37.99
N SER A 3 22.75 -18.04 37.00
CA SER A 3 23.11 -17.90 35.58
C SER A 3 21.96 -17.42 34.69
N GLY A 4 21.98 -16.11 34.38
CA GLY A 4 21.98 -15.64 32.99
C GLY A 4 20.85 -16.05 32.03
N ARG A 5 19.61 -16.31 32.48
CA ARG A 5 18.50 -16.70 31.57
C ARG A 5 17.42 -15.64 31.28
N TRP A 6 17.42 -14.49 31.95
CA TRP A 6 16.31 -13.52 31.84
C TRP A 6 16.40 -12.56 30.62
N LEU A 7 17.61 -12.27 30.13
CA LEU A 7 17.84 -11.32 29.02
C LEU A 7 17.47 -11.86 27.63
N SER A 8 17.33 -13.18 27.46
CA SER A 8 17.11 -13.82 26.16
C SER A 8 15.80 -13.43 25.48
N ARG A 9 14.68 -13.33 26.22
CA ARG A 9 13.35 -13.08 25.64
C ARG A 9 13.20 -11.66 25.10
N TRP A 10 13.68 -10.66 25.85
CA TRP A 10 13.78 -9.29 25.35
C TRP A 10 14.76 -9.19 24.18
N GLY A 11 15.86 -9.94 24.19
CA GLY A 11 16.79 -10.03 23.06
C GLY A 11 16.12 -10.45 21.74
N VAL A 12 15.22 -11.44 21.76
CA VAL A 12 14.50 -11.89 20.55
C VAL A 12 13.47 -10.85 20.07
N VAL A 13 12.67 -10.27 20.96
CA VAL A 13 11.68 -9.24 20.56
C VAL A 13 12.38 -7.98 20.05
N LEU A 14 13.46 -7.55 20.72
CA LEU A 14 14.28 -6.42 20.27
C LEU A 14 15.01 -6.75 18.96
N ALA A 15 15.49 -7.97 18.75
CA ALA A 15 16.10 -8.39 17.48
C ALA A 15 15.07 -8.45 16.33
N LEU A 16 13.83 -8.90 16.59
CA LEU A 16 12.78 -8.91 15.58
C LEU A 16 12.33 -7.49 15.22
N ALA A 17 12.19 -6.61 16.22
CA ALA A 17 11.94 -5.19 16.01
C ALA A 17 13.11 -4.48 15.30
N LEU A 18 14.35 -4.84 15.63
CA LEU A 18 15.56 -4.36 14.93
C LEU A 18 15.67 -4.91 13.51
N MET A 19 15.16 -6.10 13.21
CA MET A 19 15.12 -6.63 11.84
C MET A 19 14.00 -6.01 11.01
N LEU A 20 12.80 -5.85 11.57
CA LEU A 20 11.70 -5.10 10.95
C LEU A 20 12.07 -3.62 10.72
N THR A 21 12.95 -3.05 11.56
CA THR A 21 13.57 -1.73 11.34
C THR A 21 14.96 -1.78 10.69
N SER A 22 15.46 -2.95 10.26
CA SER A 22 16.73 -3.06 9.50
C SER A 22 16.55 -2.82 8.01
N GLN A 23 15.31 -2.94 7.51
CA GLN A 23 14.85 -2.21 6.32
C GLN A 23 14.47 -0.76 6.64
N ALA A 24 15.12 -0.14 7.64
CA ALA A 24 15.38 1.28 7.57
C ALA A 24 16.12 1.54 6.25
N ALA A 25 15.40 2.12 5.28
CA ALA A 25 16.00 2.61 4.05
C ALA A 25 17.27 3.39 4.41
N ARG A 26 18.42 2.97 3.84
CA ARG A 26 19.71 3.60 4.14
C ARG A 26 19.62 5.04 3.67
N ALA A 27 19.31 5.95 4.59
CA ALA A 27 19.08 7.37 4.28
C ALA A 27 20.38 7.95 3.69
N GLU A 28 20.38 8.04 2.36
CA GLU A 28 21.61 7.92 1.56
C GLU A 28 22.56 9.06 1.89
N ARG A 29 23.80 8.73 2.24
CA ARG A 29 24.70 9.65 2.93
C ARG A 29 25.61 10.33 1.93
N VAL A 30 25.24 11.54 1.54
CA VAL A 30 26.01 12.33 0.58
C VAL A 30 26.93 13.32 1.29
N ALA A 31 28.19 13.37 0.85
CA ALA A 31 29.12 14.45 1.20
C ALA A 31 29.23 15.45 0.04
N VAL A 32 29.11 16.75 0.32
CA VAL A 32 29.39 17.81 -0.66
C VAL A 32 30.83 18.30 -0.45
N SER A 33 31.70 18.06 -1.44
CA SER A 33 33.10 18.49 -1.44
C SER A 33 33.24 20.03 -1.50
N ALA A 34 34.47 20.54 -1.48
CA ALA A 34 34.71 21.94 -1.86
C ALA A 34 34.61 22.06 -3.39
N LEU A 35 33.64 22.87 -3.87
CA LEU A 35 33.45 23.11 -5.30
C LEU A 35 34.54 24.05 -5.83
N GLU A 36 35.15 23.70 -6.95
CA GLU A 36 36.19 24.52 -7.57
C GLU A 36 35.59 25.79 -8.17
N GLY A 37 36.28 26.93 -8.07
CA GLY A 37 35.82 28.23 -8.55
C GLY A 37 34.81 28.97 -7.65
N ASP A 38 34.12 28.29 -6.71
CA ASP A 38 33.07 28.85 -5.83
C ASP A 38 33.61 29.86 -4.80
N LYS A 39 33.78 31.11 -5.24
CA LYS A 39 34.18 32.24 -4.39
C LYS A 39 33.14 32.44 -3.26
N ASN A 40 33.61 32.24 -2.03
CA ASN A 40 32.85 32.34 -0.78
C ASN A 40 31.93 31.15 -0.45
N ASN A 41 32.10 29.97 -1.06
CA ASN A 41 31.30 28.76 -0.78
C ASN A 41 29.78 28.94 -0.98
N LYS A 42 29.34 29.88 -1.82
CA LYS A 42 27.92 30.25 -1.95
C LYS A 42 27.14 29.18 -2.72
N LEU A 43 27.71 28.70 -3.83
CA LEU A 43 27.12 27.60 -4.62
C LEU A 43 27.09 26.31 -3.80
N ARG A 44 28.18 26.01 -3.08
CA ARG A 44 28.29 24.88 -2.16
C ARG A 44 27.25 24.91 -1.05
N ALA A 45 27.01 26.09 -0.45
CA ALA A 45 25.97 26.28 0.56
C ALA A 45 24.57 26.08 -0.03
N GLN A 46 24.30 26.61 -1.24
CA GLN A 46 23.04 26.41 -1.95
C GLN A 46 22.79 24.93 -2.25
N VAL A 47 23.75 24.23 -2.87
CA VAL A 47 23.70 22.79 -3.19
C VAL A 47 23.48 21.94 -1.93
N THR A 48 24.22 22.21 -0.85
CA THR A 48 24.02 21.55 0.44
C THR A 48 22.60 21.81 0.99
N GLY A 49 22.09 23.04 0.85
CA GLY A 49 20.75 23.41 1.28
C GLY A 49 19.64 22.74 0.47
N LEU A 50 19.81 22.60 -0.85
CA LEU A 50 18.88 21.90 -1.74
C LEU A 50 18.76 20.41 -1.38
N LEU A 51 19.90 19.71 -1.32
CA LEU A 51 19.95 18.29 -0.97
C LEU A 51 19.47 17.99 0.47
N ARG A 52 19.56 18.96 1.39
CA ARG A 52 18.97 18.84 2.74
C ARG A 52 17.46 19.08 2.77
N LYS A 53 16.93 19.94 1.90
CA LYS A 53 15.50 20.28 1.85
C LYS A 53 14.63 19.11 1.41
N THR A 54 15.14 18.22 0.55
CA THR A 54 14.37 17.07 0.04
C THR A 54 14.13 15.98 1.08
N ARG A 55 14.92 15.92 2.16
CA ARG A 55 14.92 14.87 3.22
C ARG A 55 15.20 13.43 2.73
N LYS A 56 15.08 13.14 1.43
CA LYS A 56 15.41 11.86 0.78
C LYS A 56 16.90 11.45 0.97
N VAL A 57 17.81 12.41 1.20
CA VAL A 57 19.27 12.20 1.36
C VAL A 57 19.80 12.82 2.67
N LYS A 58 20.71 12.13 3.36
CA LYS A 58 21.36 12.60 4.61
C LYS A 58 22.70 13.28 4.33
N VAL A 59 22.65 14.57 4.02
CA VAL A 59 23.85 15.37 3.69
C VAL A 59 24.70 15.69 4.94
N LEU A 60 25.98 15.31 4.93
CA LEU A 60 26.93 15.62 6.01
C LEU A 60 27.12 17.13 6.27
N PRO A 61 27.67 17.53 7.44
CA PRO A 61 28.16 18.90 7.65
C PRO A 61 29.26 19.25 6.62
N PRO A 62 29.22 20.43 5.95
CA PRO A 62 30.22 20.80 4.94
C PRO A 62 31.68 20.80 5.43
N ALA A 63 31.91 21.00 6.74
CA ALA A 63 33.24 20.90 7.33
C ALA A 63 33.77 19.46 7.41
N ALA A 64 32.90 18.44 7.52
CA ALA A 64 33.29 17.07 7.84
C ALA A 64 34.20 16.44 6.76
N TRP A 65 33.83 16.57 5.48
CA TRP A 65 34.66 16.09 4.37
C TRP A 65 36.01 16.80 4.32
N ALA A 66 36.00 18.14 4.42
CA ALA A 66 37.21 18.96 4.37
C ALA A 66 38.17 18.66 5.53
N MET A 67 37.65 18.45 6.75
CA MET A 67 38.46 18.06 7.92
C MET A 67 39.05 16.65 7.77
N ALA A 68 38.29 15.70 7.22
CA ALA A 68 38.78 14.34 6.99
C ALA A 68 39.87 14.30 5.90
N ALA A 69 39.69 15.05 4.81
CA ALA A 69 40.70 15.22 3.77
C ALA A 69 41.96 15.91 4.31
N ALA A 70 41.81 17.00 5.08
CA ALA A 70 42.93 17.72 5.68
C ALA A 70 43.76 16.86 6.64
N LYS A 71 43.13 15.94 7.40
CA LYS A 71 43.83 14.93 8.22
C LYS A 71 44.70 13.98 7.40
N GLN A 72 44.40 13.76 6.11
CA GLN A 72 45.22 13.00 5.17
C GLN A 72 46.13 13.91 4.30
N LYS A 73 46.29 15.20 4.67
CA LYS A 73 47.01 16.26 3.93
C LYS A 73 46.42 16.59 2.55
N LEU A 74 45.20 16.13 2.25
CA LEU A 74 44.51 16.39 0.98
C LEU A 74 43.74 17.71 1.04
N ARG A 75 43.85 18.54 -0.01
CA ARG A 75 43.20 19.86 -0.13
C ARG A 75 42.71 20.11 -1.55
N GLY A 76 41.64 20.89 -1.71
CA GLY A 76 41.10 21.25 -3.02
C GLY A 76 40.74 20.02 -3.87
N PRO A 77 41.03 20.01 -5.19
CA PRO A 77 40.78 18.88 -6.07
C PRO A 77 41.36 17.53 -5.58
N ALA A 78 42.51 17.54 -4.88
CA ALA A 78 43.10 16.32 -4.32
C ALA A 78 42.25 15.67 -3.19
N SER A 79 41.22 16.35 -2.69
CA SER A 79 40.25 15.77 -1.75
C SER A 79 39.10 15.00 -2.41
N VAL A 80 39.06 14.95 -3.74
CA VAL A 80 38.04 14.27 -4.57
C VAL A 80 38.63 13.46 -5.72
N ASP A 81 39.93 13.19 -5.69
CA ASP A 81 40.56 12.13 -6.48
C ASP A 81 39.87 10.78 -6.14
N PRO A 82 39.56 9.90 -7.12
CA PRO A 82 39.00 8.57 -6.86
C PRO A 82 39.71 7.80 -5.73
N ARG A 83 41.05 7.83 -5.71
CA ARG A 83 41.90 7.20 -4.69
C ARG A 83 41.83 7.89 -3.34
N ALA A 84 41.42 9.16 -3.29
CA ALA A 84 41.11 9.87 -2.04
C ALA A 84 39.71 9.51 -1.53
N VAL A 85 38.71 9.48 -2.41
CA VAL A 85 37.32 9.13 -2.05
C VAL A 85 37.23 7.73 -1.46
N ALA A 86 37.83 6.72 -2.11
CA ALA A 86 37.93 5.35 -1.60
C ALA A 86 38.53 5.23 -0.18
N ARG A 87 39.36 6.21 0.23
CA ARG A 87 40.03 6.25 1.56
C ARG A 87 39.29 7.10 2.59
N LEU A 88 38.25 7.84 2.18
CA LEU A 88 37.55 8.84 2.98
C LEU A 88 36.06 8.49 3.17
N ALA A 89 35.38 8.05 2.12
CA ALA A 89 33.95 7.73 2.13
C ALA A 89 33.59 6.61 3.13
N PRO A 90 34.28 5.44 3.15
CA PRO A 90 34.02 4.40 4.16
C PRO A 90 34.28 4.87 5.60
N LYS A 91 35.31 5.71 5.81
CA LYS A 91 35.66 6.24 7.15
C LYS A 91 34.62 7.24 7.69
N LEU A 92 33.97 7.98 6.80
CA LEU A 92 32.89 8.91 7.14
C LEU A 92 31.51 8.25 7.12
N LYS A 93 31.41 7.00 6.64
CA LYS A 93 30.15 6.30 6.33
C LYS A 93 29.29 7.17 5.42
N VAL A 94 29.81 7.39 4.21
CA VAL A 94 29.27 8.20 3.11
C VAL A 94 29.15 7.29 1.90
N ASP A 95 27.98 7.24 1.30
CA ASP A 95 27.67 6.32 0.20
C ASP A 95 28.03 6.95 -1.16
N ALA A 96 27.95 8.29 -1.26
CA ALA A 96 28.39 9.04 -2.44
C ALA A 96 28.96 10.45 -2.11
N VAL A 97 29.86 10.95 -2.94
CA VAL A 97 30.54 12.25 -2.81
C VAL A 97 30.22 13.12 -4.01
N LEU A 98 29.47 14.19 -3.80
CA LEU A 98 29.23 15.20 -4.80
C LEU A 98 30.40 16.18 -4.86
N THR A 99 30.90 16.45 -6.06
CA THR A 99 31.92 17.44 -6.37
C THR A 99 31.56 18.22 -7.64
N GLY A 100 32.38 19.22 -8.01
CA GLY A 100 32.20 19.95 -9.25
C GLY A 100 33.00 21.24 -9.34
N SER A 101 32.97 21.86 -10.52
CA SER A 101 33.66 23.12 -10.82
C SER A 101 32.72 24.15 -11.44
N ALA A 102 32.80 25.39 -10.95
CA ALA A 102 32.17 26.55 -11.56
C ALA A 102 33.13 27.16 -12.60
N GLY A 103 32.62 27.44 -13.80
CA GLY A 103 33.40 28.05 -14.88
C GLY A 103 33.95 29.43 -14.51
N ARG A 104 35.07 29.85 -15.14
CA ARG A 104 35.76 31.13 -14.84
C ARG A 104 34.85 32.36 -14.90
N THR A 105 33.81 32.30 -15.72
CA THR A 105 32.76 33.30 -15.98
C THR A 105 31.57 33.25 -15.01
N TYR A 106 31.51 32.28 -14.08
CA TYR A 106 30.37 32.05 -13.18
C TYR A 106 29.03 31.79 -13.88
N SER A 107 29.10 31.28 -15.12
CA SER A 107 27.94 31.01 -16.00
C SER A 107 27.58 29.53 -16.14
N THR A 108 28.49 28.60 -15.83
CA THR A 108 28.21 27.15 -15.81
C THR A 108 28.80 26.47 -14.57
N PHE A 109 28.17 25.37 -14.16
CA PHE A 109 28.58 24.48 -13.08
C PHE A 109 28.60 23.04 -13.58
N ASN A 110 29.78 22.44 -13.60
CA ASN A 110 30.00 21.05 -13.96
C ASN A 110 29.99 20.20 -12.68
N ALA A 111 28.88 19.53 -12.40
CA ALA A 111 28.70 18.66 -11.25
C ALA A 111 29.13 17.23 -11.57
N ARG A 112 29.66 16.51 -10.57
CA ARG A 112 30.04 15.09 -10.65
C ARG A 112 29.70 14.39 -9.34
N LEU A 113 29.23 13.15 -9.41
CA LEU A 113 28.96 12.29 -8.27
C LEU A 113 29.90 11.08 -8.34
N LEU A 114 30.64 10.86 -7.25
CA LEU A 114 31.57 9.74 -7.07
C LEU A 114 30.96 8.76 -6.06
N ASP A 115 30.96 7.46 -6.32
CA ASP A 115 30.51 6.44 -5.36
C ASP A 115 31.53 6.21 -4.23
N GLU A 116 31.22 5.33 -3.26
CA GLU A 116 32.13 5.03 -2.15
C GLU A 116 33.51 4.48 -2.60
N THR A 117 33.61 3.93 -3.81
CA THR A 117 34.86 3.44 -4.42
C THR A 117 35.64 4.56 -5.13
N GLY A 118 35.04 5.74 -5.27
CA GLY A 118 35.60 6.90 -5.96
C GLY A 118 35.37 6.89 -7.48
N ARG A 119 34.58 5.96 -8.01
CA ARG A 119 34.21 5.91 -9.44
C ARG A 119 33.13 6.95 -9.72
N GLU A 120 33.24 7.65 -10.86
CA GLU A 120 32.21 8.58 -11.33
C GLU A 120 30.98 7.80 -11.80
N VAL A 121 29.85 8.01 -11.11
CA VAL A 121 28.56 7.35 -11.38
C VAL A 121 27.57 8.29 -12.10
N TRP A 122 27.82 9.60 -12.03
CA TRP A 122 27.03 10.61 -12.75
C TRP A 122 27.81 11.92 -12.88
N SER A 123 27.56 12.64 -13.97
CA SER A 123 27.97 14.04 -14.12
C SER A 123 26.99 14.83 -14.99
N GLY A 124 27.00 16.16 -14.86
CA GLY A 124 26.10 17.03 -15.60
C GLY A 124 26.47 18.50 -15.50
N GLU A 125 26.18 19.27 -16.55
CA GLU A 125 26.41 20.71 -16.62
C GLU A 125 25.11 21.51 -16.41
N PHE A 126 25.20 22.57 -15.60
CA PHE A 126 24.08 23.41 -15.21
C PHE A 126 24.41 24.89 -15.40
N VAL A 127 23.46 25.68 -15.89
CA VAL A 127 23.65 27.13 -16.08
C VAL A 127 23.55 27.85 -14.73
N LEU A 128 24.57 28.66 -14.42
CA LEU A 128 24.60 29.51 -13.24
C LEU A 128 24.14 30.93 -13.59
N GLN A 129 23.30 31.51 -12.73
CA GLN A 129 22.96 32.92 -12.74
C GLN A 129 23.62 33.60 -11.54
N ARG A 130 24.51 34.56 -11.80
CA ARG A 130 25.27 35.29 -10.76
C ARG A 130 26.04 34.35 -9.80
N GLY A 131 26.52 33.20 -10.29
CA GLY A 131 27.24 32.20 -9.51
C GLY A 131 26.36 31.28 -8.65
N LEU A 132 25.03 31.27 -8.84
CA LEU A 132 24.08 30.39 -8.16
C LEU A 132 23.21 29.64 -9.17
N LEU A 133 22.65 28.49 -8.78
CA LEU A 133 21.65 27.78 -9.59
C LEU A 133 20.32 28.55 -9.54
N PRO A 134 19.72 28.95 -10.67
CA PRO A 134 18.36 29.48 -10.70
C PRO A 134 17.33 28.40 -10.32
N LYS A 135 16.12 28.79 -9.89
CA LYS A 135 15.11 27.86 -9.32
C LYS A 135 14.85 26.61 -10.16
N TYR A 136 14.77 26.76 -11.48
CA TYR A 136 14.55 25.66 -12.44
C TYR A 136 15.73 24.67 -12.48
N GLU A 137 16.95 25.15 -12.77
CA GLU A 137 18.15 24.31 -12.77
C GLU A 137 18.43 23.70 -11.40
N ALA A 138 18.12 24.41 -10.30
CA ALA A 138 18.21 23.87 -8.95
C ALA A 138 17.29 22.66 -8.71
N GLN A 139 16.08 22.64 -9.27
CA GLN A 139 15.17 21.50 -9.19
C GLN A 139 15.68 20.33 -10.06
N LYS A 140 16.06 20.62 -11.32
CA LYS A 140 16.63 19.65 -12.28
C LYS A 140 17.89 18.97 -11.73
N PHE A 141 18.83 19.77 -11.22
CA PHE A 141 20.04 19.31 -10.52
C PHE A 141 19.70 18.39 -9.34
N THR A 142 18.74 18.80 -8.50
CA THR A 142 18.38 18.03 -7.30
C THR A 142 17.76 16.68 -7.65
N ARG A 143 16.91 16.61 -8.68
CA ARG A 143 16.34 15.33 -9.18
C ARG A 143 17.44 14.42 -9.73
N ALA A 144 18.27 14.90 -10.65
CA ALA A 144 19.35 14.11 -11.26
C ALA A 144 20.35 13.56 -10.22
N VAL A 145 20.69 14.33 -9.19
CA VAL A 145 21.57 13.84 -8.10
C VAL A 145 20.86 12.79 -7.24
N LEU A 146 19.56 12.94 -6.93
CA LEU A 146 18.81 11.91 -6.19
C LEU A 146 18.70 10.59 -6.97
N GLU A 147 18.41 10.66 -8.27
CA GLU A 147 18.35 9.52 -9.17
C GLU A 147 19.71 8.82 -9.30
N ALA A 148 20.80 9.59 -9.40
CA ALA A 148 22.16 9.05 -9.46
C ALA A 148 22.57 8.33 -8.16
N VAL A 149 22.22 8.87 -6.98
CA VAL A 149 22.51 8.21 -5.69
C VAL A 149 21.65 6.94 -5.51
N LYS A 150 20.34 7.01 -5.81
CA LYS A 150 19.47 5.81 -5.89
C LYS A 150 20.09 4.71 -6.76
N THR A 151 20.68 5.09 -7.89
CA THR A 151 21.24 4.16 -8.88
C THR A 151 22.58 3.58 -8.44
N SER A 152 23.48 4.38 -7.85
CA SER A 152 24.77 3.89 -7.35
C SER A 152 24.67 2.92 -6.17
N ASN A 153 23.54 2.95 -5.46
CA ASN A 153 23.27 2.10 -4.30
C ASN A 153 22.58 0.76 -4.65
N GLN A 154 22.24 0.51 -5.92
CA GLN A 154 21.72 -0.79 -6.35
C GLN A 154 22.88 -1.78 -6.53
N PRO A 155 22.72 -3.06 -6.10
CA PRO A 155 23.69 -4.10 -6.43
C PRO A 155 23.86 -4.20 -7.95
N ALA A 156 25.11 -4.18 -8.41
CA ALA A 156 25.38 -4.42 -9.83
C ALA A 156 24.86 -5.82 -10.21
N PRO A 157 24.07 -5.96 -11.29
CA PRO A 157 23.63 -7.26 -11.74
C PRO A 157 24.85 -8.11 -12.09
N GLU A 158 24.84 -9.38 -11.69
CA GLU A 158 25.94 -10.28 -12.02
C GLU A 158 26.08 -10.38 -13.55
N PRO A 159 27.31 -10.30 -14.10
CA PRO A 159 27.51 -10.45 -15.53
C PRO A 159 27.05 -11.85 -15.96
N PRO A 160 26.32 -11.99 -17.08
CA PRO A 160 25.84 -13.29 -17.53
C PRO A 160 27.02 -14.24 -17.70
N VAL A 161 26.90 -15.44 -17.13
CA VAL A 161 27.93 -16.49 -17.19
C VAL A 161 28.27 -16.74 -18.65
N ALA A 162 29.55 -16.54 -19.01
CA ALA A 162 30.02 -16.74 -20.37
C ALA A 162 29.72 -18.17 -20.82
N ALA A 163 28.99 -18.32 -21.92
CA ALA A 163 28.72 -19.61 -22.53
C ALA A 163 30.06 -20.29 -22.87
N GLN A 164 30.27 -21.50 -22.37
CA GLN A 164 31.48 -22.26 -22.63
C GLN A 164 31.56 -22.60 -24.12
N GLU A 165 32.66 -22.23 -24.78
CA GLU A 165 32.89 -22.62 -26.18
C GLU A 165 32.93 -24.14 -26.31
N ALA A 166 32.11 -24.69 -27.21
CA ALA A 166 32.20 -26.09 -27.58
C ALA A 166 33.54 -26.37 -28.30
N PRO A 167 34.23 -27.49 -28.02
CA PRO A 167 35.53 -27.77 -28.60
C PRO A 167 35.43 -28.00 -30.11
N LYS A 168 36.30 -27.31 -30.88
CA LYS A 168 36.39 -27.48 -32.33
C LYS A 168 36.92 -28.87 -32.71
N PRO A 169 36.33 -29.56 -33.70
CA PRO A 169 36.99 -30.68 -34.36
C PRO A 169 38.16 -30.18 -35.23
N PRO A 170 39.22 -30.98 -35.45
CA PRO A 170 40.29 -30.64 -36.38
C PRO A 170 39.81 -30.77 -37.84
N GLY A 171 40.25 -29.86 -38.71
CA GLY A 171 39.94 -29.92 -40.15
C GLY A 171 41.09 -30.46 -41.00
N PRO A 172 40.92 -30.50 -42.34
CA PRO A 172 42.04 -30.52 -43.27
C PRO A 172 42.00 -29.38 -44.30
N VAL A 173 42.96 -28.45 -44.17
CA VAL A 173 43.95 -28.07 -45.21
C VAL A 173 43.48 -27.88 -46.67
N VAL A 174 43.43 -26.59 -47.08
CA VAL A 174 43.80 -26.01 -48.41
C VAL A 174 42.95 -26.31 -49.66
N GLY A 175 42.48 -25.22 -50.28
CA GLY A 175 42.04 -25.11 -51.68
C GLY A 175 41.98 -23.62 -52.07
N ALA A 176 42.40 -23.25 -53.29
CA ALA A 176 42.66 -21.84 -53.66
C ALA A 176 41.51 -21.15 -54.42
N THR A 177 41.48 -19.81 -54.33
CA THR A 177 40.59 -18.91 -55.08
C THR A 177 40.97 -18.82 -56.57
N PRO A 178 39.98 -18.74 -57.47
CA PRO A 178 40.01 -17.77 -58.58
C PRO A 178 38.71 -16.93 -58.66
N GLU A 179 38.65 -16.04 -59.67
CA GLU A 179 37.81 -14.82 -59.68
C GLU A 179 36.63 -14.87 -60.72
N PRO A 180 36.07 -13.80 -61.35
CA PRO A 180 34.63 -13.52 -61.16
C PRO A 180 33.71 -13.47 -62.41
N GLN A 181 32.38 -13.53 -62.16
CA GLN A 181 31.27 -13.02 -63.00
C GLN A 181 31.05 -13.72 -64.38
N PRO A 182 29.94 -13.47 -65.14
CA PRO A 182 28.82 -12.52 -64.93
C PRO A 182 27.39 -13.13 -65.01
N ALA A 183 26.38 -12.26 -64.99
CA ALA A 183 24.99 -12.46 -65.46
C ALA A 183 24.71 -11.47 -66.63
N PRO A 184 23.55 -11.47 -67.34
CA PRO A 184 22.31 -12.25 -67.20
C PRO A 184 21.84 -12.87 -68.55
N VAL A 185 20.57 -13.32 -68.65
CA VAL A 185 19.66 -13.20 -69.84
C VAL A 185 18.23 -13.63 -69.45
N VAL A 186 17.21 -13.19 -70.21
CA VAL A 186 15.75 -13.41 -70.01
C VAL A 186 15.09 -13.79 -71.36
N GLU A 187 13.82 -14.22 -71.34
CA GLU A 187 12.91 -14.54 -72.49
C GLU A 187 12.99 -15.97 -73.08
N PRO A 188 11.96 -16.44 -73.84
CA PRO A 188 10.50 -16.40 -73.57
C PRO A 188 9.80 -17.79 -73.76
N PRO A 189 8.48 -17.95 -73.48
CA PRO A 189 7.84 -19.28 -73.31
C PRO A 189 6.93 -19.78 -74.45
N ALA A 190 6.77 -21.11 -74.55
CA ALA A 190 5.65 -21.85 -75.19
C ALA A 190 5.75 -23.37 -74.89
N PRO A 191 4.71 -24.21 -75.09
CA PRO A 191 3.27 -24.04 -74.80
C PRO A 191 2.71 -25.20 -73.92
N GLN A 192 1.43 -25.12 -73.49
CA GLN A 192 0.70 -26.26 -72.89
C GLN A 192 0.06 -27.16 -73.97
N PRO A 193 -0.31 -28.42 -73.67
CA PRO A 193 -1.72 -28.67 -73.29
C PRO A 193 -2.00 -29.78 -72.24
N HIS A 194 -2.98 -29.48 -71.37
CA HIS A 194 -4.01 -30.35 -70.75
C HIS A 194 -3.73 -31.78 -70.22
N ALA A 195 -3.84 -31.93 -68.89
CA ALA A 195 -4.74 -32.89 -68.22
C ALA A 195 -5.08 -32.32 -66.81
N ALA A 196 -6.28 -31.80 -66.56
CA ALA A 196 -7.51 -32.55 -66.25
C ALA A 196 -7.58 -33.12 -64.81
N ASN A 197 -7.88 -32.25 -63.84
CA ASN A 197 -8.88 -32.48 -62.78
C ASN A 197 -9.29 -31.16 -62.13
N GLN A 198 -10.56 -31.02 -61.75
CA GLN A 198 -11.15 -29.81 -61.17
C GLN A 198 -11.42 -29.98 -59.67
N GLY A 199 -11.30 -28.91 -58.89
CA GLY A 199 -11.48 -28.92 -57.43
C GLY A 199 -11.20 -27.55 -56.81
N GLU A 200 -12.08 -26.59 -57.09
CA GLU A 200 -12.03 -25.20 -56.59
C GLU A 200 -13.30 -24.90 -55.75
N PRO A 201 -13.39 -23.75 -55.05
CA PRO A 201 -13.12 -23.66 -53.62
C PRO A 201 -14.40 -23.59 -52.76
N GLU A 202 -14.28 -23.92 -51.46
CA GLU A 202 -15.38 -23.69 -50.52
C GLU A 202 -15.56 -22.19 -50.22
N ALA A 203 -16.66 -21.63 -50.73
CA ALA A 203 -17.16 -20.31 -50.37
C ALA A 203 -18.45 -20.42 -49.53
N MET A 204 -18.75 -19.37 -48.77
CA MET A 204 -19.83 -19.28 -47.79
C MET A 204 -21.20 -19.76 -48.29
N LYS A 205 -21.97 -20.42 -47.41
CA LYS A 205 -23.43 -20.56 -47.51
C LYS A 205 -24.14 -19.83 -46.36
N PRO A 206 -25.25 -19.10 -46.62
CA PRO A 206 -26.01 -18.41 -45.59
C PRO A 206 -26.97 -19.33 -44.82
N ALA A 207 -27.34 -18.92 -43.61
CA ALA A 207 -28.37 -19.59 -42.79
C ALA A 207 -29.78 -19.02 -43.08
N PRO A 208 -30.83 -19.87 -43.16
CA PRO A 208 -32.20 -19.43 -43.50
C PRO A 208 -33.14 -19.24 -42.29
N LEU A 209 -34.29 -18.62 -42.58
CA LEU A 209 -35.50 -18.50 -41.75
C LEU A 209 -36.66 -19.18 -42.52
N MET A 210 -37.84 -19.53 -41.98
CA MET A 210 -38.44 -19.34 -40.64
C MET A 210 -38.73 -20.77 -40.05
N GLU A 211 -39.75 -21.14 -39.25
CA GLU A 211 -40.90 -20.49 -38.60
C GLU A 211 -41.47 -21.37 -37.44
N SER A 212 -42.40 -20.80 -36.66
CA SER A 212 -43.52 -21.47 -35.96
C SER A 212 -43.27 -22.30 -34.68
N ALA A 213 -43.96 -21.89 -33.60
CA ALA A 213 -44.37 -22.74 -32.48
C ALA A 213 -45.86 -23.12 -32.66
N PRO A 214 -46.40 -24.10 -31.90
CA PRO A 214 -47.29 -23.74 -30.78
C PRO A 214 -47.19 -24.76 -29.59
N PRO A 215 -48.12 -24.81 -28.61
CA PRO A 215 -48.05 -23.97 -27.42
C PRO A 215 -48.10 -24.75 -26.08
N PRO A 216 -47.59 -24.19 -24.96
CA PRO A 216 -47.90 -24.71 -23.63
C PRO A 216 -49.37 -24.42 -23.24
N ALA A 217 -49.98 -25.36 -22.51
CA ALA A 217 -51.40 -25.28 -22.12
C ALA A 217 -51.65 -24.29 -20.95
N LYS A 218 -52.91 -23.86 -20.81
CA LYS A 218 -53.34 -22.75 -19.93
C LYS A 218 -53.35 -23.15 -18.44
N GLY A 219 -52.79 -22.27 -17.60
CA GLY A 219 -52.99 -22.24 -16.15
C GLY A 219 -53.46 -20.86 -15.68
N THR A 220 -54.78 -20.65 -15.62
CA THR A 220 -55.45 -19.47 -15.04
C THR A 220 -55.37 -19.47 -13.51
N ALA A 221 -55.36 -18.34 -12.78
CA ALA A 221 -55.31 -16.91 -13.14
C ALA A 221 -55.00 -16.04 -11.90
N SER A 222 -55.04 -14.71 -12.08
CA SER A 222 -55.38 -13.68 -11.08
C SER A 222 -54.32 -13.22 -10.06
N ALA A 223 -53.63 -12.15 -10.44
CA ALA A 223 -53.44 -10.95 -9.60
C ALA A 223 -53.75 -9.71 -10.48
N PRO A 224 -54.11 -8.53 -9.93
CA PRO A 224 -54.10 -8.14 -8.51
C PRO A 224 -55.46 -7.68 -7.95
N ARG A 225 -55.55 -7.57 -6.61
CA ARG A 225 -56.41 -6.60 -5.91
C ARG A 225 -55.61 -5.98 -4.78
N ALA A 226 -55.63 -4.66 -4.66
CA ALA A 226 -55.01 -3.92 -3.56
C ALA A 226 -56.10 -3.43 -2.59
N GLU A 227 -56.15 -4.03 -1.40
CA GLU A 227 -56.92 -3.64 -0.20
C GLU A 227 -56.50 -4.62 0.92
N ALA A 228 -56.27 -4.24 2.17
CA ALA A 228 -56.15 -2.91 2.76
C ALA A 228 -55.19 -2.93 3.96
N THR A 229 -54.66 -1.78 4.35
CA THR A 229 -53.71 -1.62 5.45
C THR A 229 -54.36 -1.80 6.83
N PRO A 230 -53.86 -2.68 7.72
CA PRO A 230 -54.20 -2.64 9.14
C PRO A 230 -53.55 -1.40 9.80
N PRO A 231 -54.29 -0.52 10.49
CA PRO A 231 -53.73 0.71 11.03
C PRO A 231 -52.86 0.46 12.27
N ALA A 232 -51.79 1.26 12.43
CA ALA A 232 -51.04 1.32 13.67
C ALA A 232 -51.88 1.95 14.79
N PRO A 233 -51.84 1.41 16.03
CA PRO A 233 -52.52 2.03 17.18
C PRO A 233 -51.85 3.36 17.53
N LYS A 234 -52.57 4.47 17.37
CA LYS A 234 -52.17 5.78 17.91
C LYS A 234 -52.62 5.91 19.37
N PRO A 235 -51.89 6.67 20.21
CA PRO A 235 -52.07 6.66 21.65
C PRO A 235 -53.37 7.35 22.10
N VAL A 236 -53.91 6.89 23.24
CA VAL A 236 -54.99 7.57 23.96
C VAL A 236 -54.40 8.74 24.75
N LEU A 237 -54.92 9.94 24.53
CA LEU A 237 -54.71 11.11 25.39
C LEU A 237 -55.85 11.21 26.41
N VAL A 238 -55.49 11.39 27.68
CA VAL A 238 -56.37 11.81 28.79
C VAL A 238 -55.71 13.03 29.44
N PRO A 239 -56.47 14.09 29.80
CA PRO A 239 -55.91 15.45 29.76
C PRO A 239 -55.18 15.94 31.02
N GLU A 240 -54.29 16.89 30.71
CA GLU A 240 -53.63 17.91 31.53
C GLU A 240 -54.31 18.35 32.84
N SER A 241 -53.52 18.43 33.91
CA SER A 241 -53.69 19.41 34.99
C SER A 241 -52.32 19.97 35.46
N LYS A 242 -52.18 21.29 35.38
CA LYS A 242 -51.10 22.12 35.93
C LYS A 242 -51.41 22.52 37.40
N PRO A 243 -50.48 23.13 38.21
CA PRO A 243 -49.26 23.86 37.81
C PRO A 243 -47.95 23.62 38.62
N GLU A 244 -46.85 24.06 37.99
CA GLU A 244 -45.69 24.86 38.48
C GLU A 244 -45.65 25.45 39.92
N PRO A 245 -44.48 25.95 40.43
CA PRO A 245 -43.08 25.88 39.94
C PRO A 245 -41.97 25.69 41.04
N VAL A 246 -40.71 25.99 40.67
CA VAL A 246 -39.52 26.39 41.49
C VAL A 246 -38.51 25.27 41.84
N PRO A 247 -37.18 25.45 41.57
CA PRO A 247 -36.12 24.48 41.85
C PRO A 247 -35.20 24.89 43.03
N ALA A 248 -34.27 24.00 43.40
CA ALA A 248 -32.80 24.22 43.49
C ALA A 248 -32.12 23.37 44.60
N TRP A 249 -30.80 23.21 44.47
CA TRP A 249 -29.84 22.59 45.43
C TRP A 249 -30.02 21.06 45.59
N GLU A 250 -29.00 20.20 45.47
CA GLU A 250 -27.63 20.15 46.04
C GLU A 250 -27.61 19.49 47.44
N GLU A 251 -26.62 18.62 47.65
CA GLU A 251 -26.30 17.83 48.87
C GLU A 251 -27.40 16.91 49.45
N LEU A 252 -27.16 15.58 49.38
CA LEU A 252 -26.63 14.85 50.54
C LEU A 252 -26.12 13.44 50.15
N ASP A 253 -25.16 12.95 50.94
CA ASP A 253 -24.38 11.73 50.71
C ASP A 253 -24.93 10.47 51.43
N GLU A 254 -24.11 9.43 51.40
CA GLU A 254 -24.01 8.31 52.37
C GLU A 254 -24.92 7.07 52.22
N GLU A 255 -24.22 5.95 51.99
CA GLU A 255 -24.40 4.62 52.57
C GLU A 255 -25.77 3.93 52.59
N SER A 256 -25.92 2.93 51.71
CA SER A 256 -26.49 1.65 52.15
C SER A 256 -25.84 0.46 51.42
N HIS A 257 -24.80 -0.13 52.02
CA HIS A 257 -24.32 -1.45 51.64
C HIS A 257 -25.21 -2.53 52.27
N THR A 258 -25.94 -3.31 51.47
CA THR A 258 -26.51 -4.59 51.90
C THR A 258 -26.15 -5.70 50.91
N TYR A 259 -25.40 -6.68 51.39
CA TYR A 259 -25.05 -7.87 50.63
C TYR A 259 -26.23 -8.85 50.62
N LEU A 260 -26.61 -9.35 49.46
CA LEU A 260 -27.41 -10.58 49.37
C LEU A 260 -26.47 -11.79 49.42
N THR A 261 -26.16 -12.21 50.63
CA THR A 261 -25.46 -13.47 50.92
C THR A 261 -26.51 -14.45 51.43
N GLU A 262 -27.02 -15.35 50.58
CA GLU A 262 -27.58 -16.65 51.01
C GLU A 262 -27.99 -17.51 49.80
N LEU A 263 -27.15 -18.48 49.47
CA LEU A 263 -27.61 -19.80 49.04
C LEU A 263 -26.57 -20.82 49.52
N GLU A 264 -26.82 -21.46 50.66
CA GLU A 264 -25.84 -22.36 51.27
C GLU A 264 -25.60 -23.62 50.44
N GLY A 265 -24.33 -23.95 50.22
CA GLY A 265 -23.86 -25.16 49.55
C GLY A 265 -22.75 -25.82 50.36
N SER A 266 -23.11 -26.42 51.50
CA SER A 266 -22.22 -27.02 52.50
C SER A 266 -21.03 -27.80 51.92
N GLY A 267 -19.81 -27.46 52.37
CA GLY A 267 -18.56 -28.07 51.87
C GLY A 267 -17.32 -27.54 52.59
N GLY A 268 -17.26 -27.65 53.91
CA GLY A 268 -16.14 -27.11 54.70
C GLY A 268 -14.81 -27.85 54.47
N GLY A 269 -13.76 -27.11 54.09
CA GLY A 269 -12.40 -27.63 53.99
C GLY A 269 -11.42 -26.58 53.47
N PHE A 270 -10.42 -26.23 54.29
CA PHE A 270 -9.23 -25.51 53.82
C PHE A 270 -8.24 -26.53 53.21
N PRO A 271 -7.76 -26.32 51.97
CA PRO A 271 -6.48 -26.85 51.53
C PRO A 271 -5.37 -25.78 51.60
N GLU A 272 -4.18 -26.27 51.91
CA GLU A 272 -2.93 -25.59 52.24
C GLU A 272 -2.34 -24.65 51.15
N GLU A 273 -1.32 -23.88 51.53
CA GLU A 273 -0.40 -23.27 50.57
C GLU A 273 0.34 -24.35 49.75
N GLY A 274 -0.04 -24.56 48.48
CA GLY A 274 0.71 -25.47 47.61
C GLY A 274 0.21 -25.53 46.16
N GLY A 275 1.06 -25.08 45.22
CA GLY A 275 0.86 -25.34 43.79
C GLY A 275 1.11 -24.14 42.87
N SER A 276 2.35 -23.96 42.40
CA SER A 276 2.69 -22.91 41.44
C SER A 276 2.29 -23.29 40.00
N ALA A 277 1.03 -23.06 39.63
CA ALA A 277 0.58 -22.93 38.25
C ALA A 277 0.03 -21.52 38.03
N SER A 278 0.53 -20.79 37.03
CA SER A 278 0.23 -19.37 36.87
C SER A 278 -1.25 -19.11 36.58
N ALA A 279 -1.86 -18.14 37.26
CA ALA A 279 -3.24 -17.67 37.06
C ALA A 279 -3.52 -16.97 35.70
N ALA A 280 -2.72 -17.27 34.68
CA ALA A 280 -2.67 -16.63 33.36
C ALA A 280 -3.89 -16.91 32.44
N GLY A 281 -4.98 -17.46 32.98
CA GLY A 281 -6.27 -17.59 32.28
C GLY A 281 -7.38 -16.69 32.85
N ARG A 282 -7.29 -16.25 34.12
CA ARG A 282 -8.39 -15.59 34.85
C ARG A 282 -8.69 -14.14 34.41
N MET A 283 -7.99 -13.60 33.42
CA MET A 283 -8.14 -12.21 32.95
C MET A 283 -7.96 -12.16 31.44
N PRO A 284 -8.65 -11.24 30.72
CA PRO A 284 -8.44 -11.04 29.29
C PRO A 284 -7.02 -10.52 29.01
N PRO A 285 -6.39 -10.93 27.89
CA PRO A 285 -5.01 -10.56 27.58
C PRO A 285 -4.84 -9.05 27.41
N ARG A 286 -3.70 -8.53 27.88
CA ARG A 286 -3.31 -7.12 27.75
C ARG A 286 -2.75 -6.82 26.38
N VAL A 287 -2.13 -7.79 25.71
CA VAL A 287 -1.58 -7.63 24.37
C VAL A 287 -1.94 -8.83 23.51
N LYS A 288 -2.36 -8.57 22.27
CA LYS A 288 -2.52 -9.56 21.20
C LYS A 288 -1.73 -9.06 20.00
N VAL A 289 -0.80 -9.87 19.48
CA VAL A 289 -0.10 -9.61 18.22
C VAL A 289 -0.48 -10.69 17.22
N GLN A 290 -0.72 -10.29 15.98
CA GLN A 290 -0.92 -11.19 14.84
C GLN A 290 0.16 -10.91 13.79
N LEU A 291 0.74 -11.98 13.24
CA LEU A 291 1.67 -11.91 12.11
C LEU A 291 1.29 -12.99 11.10
N GLY A 292 1.12 -12.60 9.83
CA GLY A 292 0.61 -13.50 8.82
C GLY A 292 0.81 -13.01 7.39
N ALA A 293 0.22 -13.76 6.46
CA ALA A 293 0.12 -13.39 5.06
C ALA A 293 -1.18 -12.61 4.78
N ALA A 294 -1.11 -11.73 3.79
CA ALA A 294 -2.25 -11.05 3.19
C ALA A 294 -2.35 -11.41 1.71
N VAL A 295 -3.56 -11.73 1.25
CA VAL A 295 -3.87 -12.03 -0.16
C VAL A 295 -5.05 -11.12 -0.55
N THR A 296 -4.78 -10.11 -1.37
CA THR A 296 -5.75 -9.06 -1.75
C THR A 296 -6.09 -9.13 -3.23
N TRP A 297 -7.36 -8.89 -3.57
CA TRP A 297 -7.82 -8.52 -4.91
C TRP A 297 -8.39 -7.10 -4.86
N ARG A 298 -8.03 -6.26 -5.84
CA ARG A 298 -8.58 -4.91 -6.05
C ARG A 298 -9.44 -4.89 -7.33
N ARG A 299 -10.57 -4.19 -7.27
CA ARG A 299 -11.35 -3.73 -8.43
C ARG A 299 -11.60 -2.24 -8.31
N TYR A 300 -11.38 -1.51 -9.38
CA TYR A 300 -11.57 -0.07 -9.50
C TYR A 300 -12.23 0.25 -10.84
N CYS A 301 -13.19 1.17 -10.84
CA CYS A 301 -13.78 1.74 -12.05
C CYS A 301 -13.97 3.25 -11.86
N ALA A 302 -13.88 4.00 -12.95
CA ALA A 302 -14.16 5.43 -13.02
C ALA A 302 -14.95 5.73 -14.30
N ARG A 303 -15.99 6.57 -14.19
CA ARG A 303 -16.93 6.93 -15.26
C ARG A 303 -17.28 8.44 -15.23
N PRO A 304 -17.12 9.18 -16.34
CA PRO A 304 -17.52 10.58 -16.42
C PRO A 304 -19.04 10.76 -16.47
N GLY A 305 -19.52 11.95 -16.09
CA GLY A 305 -20.90 12.43 -16.31
C GLY A 305 -22.01 11.78 -15.46
N VAL A 306 -21.79 10.56 -14.95
CA VAL A 306 -22.70 9.84 -14.05
C VAL A 306 -22.37 10.06 -12.58
N MET A 307 -23.36 9.92 -11.69
CA MET A 307 -23.25 10.30 -10.28
C MET A 307 -23.75 9.22 -9.29
N ALA A 308 -24.42 8.18 -9.77
CA ALA A 308 -24.94 7.09 -8.94
C ALA A 308 -23.92 5.94 -8.78
N SER A 309 -23.37 5.39 -9.86
CA SER A 309 -22.41 4.25 -9.86
C SER A 309 -21.73 4.07 -11.22
N CYS A 310 -20.66 3.28 -11.31
CA CYS A 310 -20.07 2.93 -12.61
C CYS A 310 -21.09 2.20 -13.50
N SER A 311 -21.91 1.34 -12.89
CA SER A 311 -22.98 0.60 -13.55
C SER A 311 -24.13 1.48 -14.09
N GLU A 312 -24.24 2.74 -13.68
CA GLU A 312 -25.16 3.71 -14.30
C GLU A 312 -24.70 4.05 -15.72
N TYR A 313 -23.40 4.29 -15.91
CA TYR A 313 -22.78 4.56 -17.21
C TYR A 313 -22.75 3.32 -18.09
N ASP A 314 -22.37 2.17 -17.53
CA ASP A 314 -22.28 0.90 -18.28
C ASP A 314 -23.65 0.44 -18.82
N ALA A 315 -24.76 0.98 -18.28
CA ALA A 315 -26.13 0.74 -18.72
C ALA A 315 -26.65 1.79 -19.74
N LEU A 316 -25.89 2.86 -20.04
CA LEU A 316 -26.24 3.83 -21.09
C LEU A 316 -26.06 3.21 -22.48
N PRO A 317 -26.80 3.68 -23.51
CA PRO A 317 -26.54 3.34 -24.91
C PRO A 317 -25.08 3.67 -25.30
N PRO A 318 -24.42 2.87 -26.17
CA PRO A 318 -23.01 3.08 -26.54
C PRO A 318 -22.72 4.47 -27.11
N GLU A 319 -23.70 5.11 -27.75
CA GLU A 319 -23.60 6.47 -28.30
C GLU A 319 -23.54 7.57 -27.22
N GLN A 320 -23.94 7.23 -25.99
CA GLN A 320 -23.96 8.11 -24.81
C GLN A 320 -22.78 7.82 -23.85
N GLN A 321 -22.10 6.69 -24.01
CA GLN A 321 -20.91 6.32 -23.25
C GLN A 321 -19.68 7.12 -23.71
N THR A 322 -19.69 8.44 -23.46
CA THR A 322 -18.67 9.39 -23.94
C THR A 322 -17.68 9.82 -22.86
N GLY A 323 -16.39 9.69 -23.14
CA GLY A 323 -15.29 10.17 -22.31
C GLY A 323 -14.22 9.10 -22.02
N ASP A 324 -13.19 9.49 -21.28
CA ASP A 324 -12.10 8.60 -20.86
C ASP A 324 -12.53 7.82 -19.61
N ILE A 325 -12.97 6.56 -19.78
CA ILE A 325 -13.21 5.65 -18.65
C ILE A 325 -11.89 5.10 -18.11
N SER A 326 -11.91 4.60 -16.88
CA SER A 326 -10.82 3.78 -16.34
C SER A 326 -11.42 2.55 -15.68
N ASP A 327 -10.93 1.36 -16.03
CA ASP A 327 -11.25 0.11 -15.36
C ASP A 327 -9.97 -0.63 -14.98
N PHE A 328 -9.97 -1.22 -13.80
CA PHE A 328 -8.91 -2.07 -13.31
C PHE A 328 -9.51 -3.23 -12.48
N THR A 329 -9.16 -4.45 -12.83
CA THR A 329 -9.45 -5.66 -12.03
C THR A 329 -8.16 -6.46 -11.90
N SER A 330 -7.93 -7.02 -10.71
CA SER A 330 -6.70 -7.73 -10.40
C SER A 330 -6.68 -9.12 -11.04
N ASN A 331 -5.96 -9.27 -12.17
CA ASN A 331 -5.76 -10.57 -12.85
C ASN A 331 -5.04 -11.60 -11.97
N ALA A 332 -4.23 -11.15 -11.00
CA ALA A 332 -3.60 -11.96 -9.97
C ALA A 332 -3.73 -11.25 -8.60
N PRO A 333 -3.80 -11.99 -7.48
CA PRO A 333 -3.85 -11.37 -6.16
C PRO A 333 -2.51 -10.73 -5.76
N TYR A 334 -2.61 -9.64 -5.00
CA TYR A 334 -1.49 -9.06 -4.26
C TYR A 334 -1.19 -9.94 -3.06
N VAL A 335 0.00 -10.54 -3.02
CA VAL A 335 0.44 -11.39 -1.91
C VAL A 335 1.51 -10.66 -1.11
N GLY A 336 1.43 -10.73 0.22
CA GLY A 336 2.45 -10.19 1.10
C GLY A 336 2.15 -10.43 2.57
N LEU A 337 2.48 -9.45 3.41
CA LEU A 337 2.51 -9.60 4.86
C LEU A 337 1.48 -8.70 5.54
N ALA A 338 0.87 -9.21 6.62
CA ALA A 338 0.06 -8.44 7.55
C ALA A 338 0.56 -8.62 8.98
N ALA A 339 0.55 -7.52 9.73
CA ALA A 339 0.84 -7.47 11.15
C ALA A 339 -0.23 -6.61 11.85
N GLU A 340 -0.79 -7.13 12.94
CA GLU A 340 -1.71 -6.40 13.82
C GLU A 340 -1.20 -6.46 15.26
N ALA A 341 -1.44 -5.41 16.03
CA ALA A 341 -1.13 -5.36 17.45
C ALA A 341 -2.24 -4.65 18.23
N GLU A 342 -2.82 -5.32 19.20
CA GLU A 342 -3.84 -4.80 20.11
C GLU A 342 -3.25 -4.70 21.51
N VAL A 343 -3.44 -3.55 22.19
CA VAL A 343 -2.86 -3.27 23.51
C VAL A 343 -3.92 -2.66 24.43
N PHE A 344 -4.33 -3.41 25.45
CA PHE A 344 -5.29 -3.04 26.50
C PHE A 344 -4.57 -2.97 27.85
N PRO A 345 -3.89 -1.86 28.19
CA PRO A 345 -3.03 -1.79 29.37
C PRO A 345 -3.82 -1.92 30.68
N LEU A 346 -5.13 -1.63 30.65
CA LEU A 346 -6.03 -1.69 31.80
C LEU A 346 -6.85 -3.00 31.87
N ALA A 347 -6.64 -3.98 30.99
CA ALA A 347 -7.50 -5.18 30.85
C ALA A 347 -7.77 -5.96 32.16
N HIS A 348 -6.87 -5.86 33.15
CA HIS A 348 -6.96 -6.52 34.45
C HIS A 348 -7.66 -5.66 35.55
N TRP A 349 -8.14 -4.46 35.21
CA TRP A 349 -8.83 -3.58 36.16
C TRP A 349 -10.30 -4.02 36.34
N PRO A 350 -10.89 -3.85 37.54
CA PRO A 350 -12.27 -4.27 37.79
C PRO A 350 -13.34 -3.36 37.14
N THR A 351 -12.96 -2.18 36.67
CA THR A 351 -13.84 -1.13 36.16
C THR A 351 -13.96 -1.11 34.64
N LEU A 352 -14.96 -0.39 34.10
CA LEU A 352 -15.25 -0.32 32.65
C LEU A 352 -14.09 0.23 31.79
N VAL A 353 -13.12 0.93 32.39
CA VAL A 353 -11.90 1.37 31.69
C VAL A 353 -10.98 0.21 31.31
N ARG A 354 -11.20 -1.01 31.82
CA ARG A 354 -10.48 -2.23 31.38
C ARG A 354 -10.59 -2.47 29.88
N GLY A 355 -11.68 -2.00 29.27
CA GLY A 355 -11.92 -2.09 27.84
C GLY A 355 -11.08 -1.14 26.98
N VAL A 356 -10.42 -0.13 27.56
CA VAL A 356 -9.69 0.90 26.82
C VAL A 356 -8.34 0.37 26.34
N GLY A 357 -8.09 0.52 25.04
CA GLY A 357 -6.84 0.11 24.40
C GLY A 357 -6.60 0.76 23.04
N LEU A 358 -5.58 0.26 22.36
CA LEU A 358 -5.11 0.70 21.05
C LEU A 358 -4.97 -0.50 20.12
N THR A 359 -5.53 -0.44 18.92
CA THR A 359 -5.31 -1.41 17.85
C THR A 359 -4.54 -0.77 16.70
N LEU A 360 -3.41 -1.35 16.35
CA LEU A 360 -2.53 -0.98 15.24
C LEU A 360 -2.60 -2.06 14.16
N GLY A 361 -2.61 -1.66 12.89
CA GLY A 361 -2.56 -2.58 11.76
C GLY A 361 -1.63 -2.09 10.66
N TYR A 362 -0.90 -3.02 10.04
CA TYR A 362 -0.05 -2.78 8.88
C TYR A 362 -0.09 -3.99 7.94
N GLN A 363 -0.40 -3.74 6.67
CA GLN A 363 -0.41 -4.70 5.57
C GLN A 363 0.41 -4.14 4.42
N ARG A 364 1.22 -5.00 3.79
CA ARG A 364 1.88 -4.69 2.52
C ARG A 364 1.93 -5.92 1.63
N SER A 365 1.27 -5.82 0.48
CA SER A 365 1.13 -6.87 -0.51
C SER A 365 1.57 -6.42 -1.90
N PHE A 366 2.05 -7.35 -2.70
CA PHE A 366 2.68 -7.08 -4.00
C PHE A 366 2.05 -7.96 -5.08
N ALA A 367 1.83 -7.39 -6.27
CA ALA A 367 1.49 -8.14 -7.46
C ALA A 367 2.39 -7.74 -8.63
N ARG A 368 2.66 -8.71 -9.50
CA ARG A 368 3.17 -8.50 -10.85
C ARG A 368 1.96 -8.59 -11.77
N THR A 369 1.72 -7.54 -12.54
CA THR A 369 0.51 -7.43 -13.38
C THR A 369 0.92 -6.86 -14.73
N THR A 370 0.45 -7.44 -15.83
CA THR A 370 0.54 -6.78 -17.12
C THR A 370 -0.55 -5.72 -17.27
N VAL A 371 -0.19 -4.66 -17.99
CA VAL A 371 -1.01 -3.49 -18.26
C VAL A 371 -1.02 -3.27 -19.76
N GLN A 372 -2.22 -3.19 -20.32
CA GLN A 372 -2.49 -2.72 -21.67
C GLN A 372 -3.42 -1.52 -21.55
N VAL A 373 -3.02 -0.36 -22.07
CA VAL A 373 -3.87 0.83 -22.09
C VAL A 373 -4.54 0.90 -23.46
N SER A 374 -5.81 0.49 -23.52
CA SER A 374 -6.64 0.70 -24.69
C SER A 374 -7.16 2.15 -24.69
N THR A 375 -7.05 2.84 -25.82
CA THR A 375 -7.52 4.22 -26.00
C THR A 375 -8.34 4.32 -27.29
N PRO A 376 -9.18 5.36 -27.48
CA PRO A 376 -9.87 5.60 -28.75
C PRO A 376 -8.96 5.83 -29.97
N VAL A 377 -7.64 5.90 -29.79
CA VAL A 377 -6.62 6.08 -30.85
C VAL A 377 -5.84 4.78 -31.11
N GLY A 378 -6.01 3.75 -30.27
CA GLY A 378 -5.31 2.47 -30.34
C GLY A 378 -4.84 1.98 -28.96
N GLU A 379 -4.25 0.78 -28.94
CA GLU A 379 -3.80 0.13 -27.72
C GLU A 379 -2.28 0.23 -27.55
N THR A 380 -1.81 0.47 -26.33
CA THR A 380 -0.38 0.33 -26.02
C THR A 380 0.01 -1.16 -26.03
N PRO A 381 1.26 -1.52 -26.35
CA PRO A 381 1.75 -2.89 -26.11
C PRO A 381 1.62 -3.26 -24.63
N GLU A 382 1.38 -4.54 -24.36
CA GLU A 382 1.31 -5.09 -23.01
C GLU A 382 2.65 -4.85 -22.27
N ARG A 383 2.60 -4.23 -21.08
CA ARG A 383 3.78 -3.93 -20.25
C ARG A 383 3.61 -4.53 -18.86
N GLU A 384 4.60 -5.30 -18.42
CA GLU A 384 4.60 -5.93 -17.10
C GLU A 384 5.09 -4.95 -16.03
N VAL A 385 4.26 -4.70 -15.01
CA VAL A 385 4.53 -3.74 -13.93
C VAL A 385 4.42 -4.39 -12.55
N TYR A 386 5.10 -3.79 -11.59
CA TYR A 386 4.99 -4.13 -10.17
C TYR A 386 4.08 -3.11 -9.49
N ALA A 387 3.01 -3.62 -8.87
CA ALA A 387 2.05 -2.83 -8.12
C ALA A 387 2.05 -3.26 -6.64
N THR A 388 1.92 -2.29 -5.73
CA THR A 388 1.96 -2.52 -4.28
C THR A 388 0.67 -2.01 -3.63
N ASP A 389 0.06 -2.85 -2.81
CA ASP A 389 -1.07 -2.54 -1.94
C ASP A 389 -0.55 -2.39 -0.51
N THR A 390 -0.50 -1.16 0.02
CA THR A 390 -0.11 -0.88 1.40
C THR A 390 -1.33 -0.37 2.16
N ALA A 391 -1.68 -0.98 3.29
CA ALA A 391 -2.77 -0.54 4.15
C ALA A 391 -2.30 -0.44 5.60
N TYR A 392 -2.72 0.60 6.31
CA TYR A 392 -2.31 0.85 7.70
C TYR A 392 -3.41 1.52 8.52
N GLY A 393 -3.27 1.48 9.84
CA GLY A 393 -4.18 2.20 10.73
C GLY A 393 -3.79 2.16 12.20
N ALA A 394 -4.29 3.14 12.93
CA ALA A 394 -4.20 3.24 14.37
C ALA A 394 -5.55 3.70 14.92
N MET A 395 -6.17 2.87 15.77
CA MET A 395 -7.49 3.13 16.34
C MET A 395 -7.48 2.90 17.85
N LEU A 396 -8.01 3.85 18.61
CA LEU A 396 -8.43 3.62 19.98
C LEU A 396 -9.60 2.64 19.97
N ALA A 397 -9.62 1.73 20.94
CA ALA A 397 -10.69 0.75 21.10
C ALA A 397 -11.25 0.81 22.51
N TRP A 398 -12.57 0.61 22.65
CA TRP A 398 -13.21 0.26 23.90
C TRP A 398 -13.94 -1.07 23.75
N ARG A 399 -13.60 -2.06 24.58
CA ARG A 399 -14.17 -3.41 24.55
C ARG A 399 -14.80 -3.81 25.89
N TYR A 400 -16.05 -4.22 25.85
CA TYR A 400 -16.66 -5.02 26.90
C TYR A 400 -16.20 -6.48 26.75
N PHE A 401 -15.27 -6.91 27.61
CA PHE A 401 -14.87 -8.32 27.74
C PHE A 401 -15.88 -9.12 28.56
N PHE A 402 -16.21 -10.31 28.08
CA PHE A 402 -17.09 -11.29 28.73
C PHE A 402 -16.48 -12.69 28.69
N ASP A 403 -16.93 -13.57 29.59
CA ASP A 403 -16.46 -14.96 29.68
C ASP A 403 -17.63 -15.92 29.37
N LEU A 404 -17.39 -16.92 28.52
CA LEU A 404 -18.34 -18.00 28.19
C LEU A 404 -17.84 -19.38 28.65
N GLY A 405 -16.76 -19.42 29.42
CA GLY A 405 -16.10 -20.64 29.87
C GLY A 405 -16.55 -21.13 31.24
N THR A 406 -15.71 -21.98 31.85
CA THR A 406 -15.84 -22.38 33.27
C THR A 406 -14.80 -21.65 34.12
N GLN A 407 -14.92 -21.70 35.45
CA GLN A 407 -13.92 -21.11 36.35
C GLN A 407 -12.50 -21.70 36.18
N GLU A 408 -12.39 -22.92 35.63
CA GLU A 408 -11.12 -23.59 35.32
C GLU A 408 -10.63 -23.30 33.90
N THR A 409 -11.56 -23.18 32.94
CA THR A 409 -11.29 -22.92 31.52
C THR A 409 -12.10 -21.73 31.00
N PRO A 410 -11.72 -20.49 31.35
CA PRO A 410 -12.38 -19.28 30.86
C PRO A 410 -12.21 -19.14 29.34
N LEU A 411 -13.25 -18.61 28.69
CA LEU A 411 -13.37 -18.36 27.25
C LEU A 411 -13.68 -16.88 27.04
N TRP A 412 -12.65 -16.06 26.96
CA TRP A 412 -12.76 -14.61 26.83
C TRP A 412 -13.23 -14.19 25.43
N GLY A 413 -14.46 -13.68 25.36
CA GLY A 413 -15.00 -12.93 24.24
C GLY A 413 -14.97 -11.42 24.47
N HIS A 414 -15.31 -10.65 23.43
CA HIS A 414 -15.51 -9.22 23.54
C HIS A 414 -16.53 -8.69 22.54
N ALA A 415 -17.16 -7.57 22.89
CA ALA A 415 -17.85 -6.68 21.96
C ALA A 415 -17.37 -5.24 22.21
N GLY A 416 -17.18 -4.44 21.17
CA GLY A 416 -16.54 -3.13 21.32
C GLY A 416 -16.75 -2.17 20.16
N VAL A 417 -16.21 -0.96 20.36
CA VAL A 417 -16.16 0.13 19.39
C VAL A 417 -14.70 0.55 19.16
N ARG A 418 -14.38 0.99 17.95
CA ARG A 418 -13.06 1.52 17.58
C ARG A 418 -13.20 2.87 16.88
N LEU A 419 -12.28 3.79 17.16
CA LEU A 419 -12.21 5.12 16.54
C LEU A 419 -10.74 5.49 16.28
N GLY A 420 -10.42 5.99 15.10
CA GLY A 420 -9.08 6.48 14.80
C GLY A 420 -8.89 6.83 13.33
N ALA A 421 -7.68 6.60 12.83
CA ALA A 421 -7.32 6.89 11.44
C ALA A 421 -6.78 5.64 10.72
N ARG A 422 -7.05 5.57 9.42
CA ARG A 422 -6.58 4.53 8.51
C ARG A 422 -6.02 5.16 7.24
N GLY A 423 -5.15 4.43 6.56
CA GLY A 423 -4.72 4.77 5.22
C GLY A 423 -4.58 3.55 4.32
N ARG A 424 -4.73 3.76 3.02
CA ARG A 424 -4.48 2.76 1.97
C ARG A 424 -3.85 3.44 0.77
N GLU A 425 -2.78 2.85 0.27
CA GLU A 425 -1.89 3.42 -0.75
C GLU A 425 -1.63 2.34 -1.81
N PHE A 426 -2.02 2.66 -3.05
CA PHE A 426 -1.84 1.80 -4.21
C PHE A 426 -0.78 2.40 -5.15
N ASP A 427 0.45 1.89 -5.02
CA ASP A 427 1.58 2.27 -5.86
C ASP A 427 1.65 1.41 -7.13
N VAL A 428 2.13 2.01 -8.23
CA VAL A 428 2.72 1.26 -9.35
C VAL A 428 4.10 1.86 -9.69
N GLY A 429 5.09 1.01 -9.95
CA GLY A 429 6.50 1.40 -9.98
C GLY A 429 6.87 2.55 -10.95
N GLU A 430 7.83 3.38 -10.52
CA GLU A 430 8.28 4.69 -11.08
C GLU A 430 8.67 4.75 -12.59
N ARG A 431 8.48 3.69 -13.39
CA ARG A 431 8.90 3.60 -14.81
C ARG A 431 7.77 3.86 -15.83
N MET A 432 6.62 4.37 -15.40
CA MET A 432 5.42 4.48 -16.25
C MET A 432 5.21 5.89 -16.81
N GLU A 433 5.18 5.99 -18.13
CA GLU A 433 4.71 7.17 -18.88
C GLU A 433 3.17 7.19 -19.02
N THR A 434 2.50 6.06 -18.75
CA THR A 434 1.04 5.90 -18.85
C THR A 434 0.35 6.01 -17.47
N PRO A 435 -0.76 6.77 -17.36
CA PRO A 435 -1.44 7.02 -16.09
C PRO A 435 -2.29 5.83 -15.64
N LEU A 436 -1.70 4.95 -14.83
CA LEU A 436 -2.45 3.92 -14.11
C LEU A 436 -3.27 4.50 -12.96
N PRO A 437 -4.36 3.85 -12.52
CA PRO A 437 -5.16 4.28 -11.39
C PRO A 437 -4.46 3.98 -10.05
N VAL A 438 -3.41 4.77 -9.77
CA VAL A 438 -2.87 4.99 -8.42
C VAL A 438 -3.93 5.66 -7.56
N VAL A 439 -4.01 5.26 -6.30
CA VAL A 439 -4.97 5.80 -5.32
C VAL A 439 -4.33 5.80 -3.94
N HIS A 440 -4.28 6.96 -3.31
CA HIS A 440 -3.81 7.17 -1.95
C HIS A 440 -4.92 7.80 -1.11
N ARG A 441 -5.33 7.12 -0.04
CA ARG A 441 -6.36 7.59 0.89
C ARG A 441 -5.80 7.57 2.31
N PHE A 442 -6.03 8.64 3.08
CA PHE A 442 -5.82 8.67 4.53
C PHE A 442 -7.00 9.39 5.19
N TYR A 443 -7.64 8.76 6.18
CA TYR A 443 -8.97 9.18 6.64
C TYR A 443 -9.31 8.71 8.07
N PRO A 444 -10.18 9.46 8.78
CA PRO A 444 -10.78 9.00 10.02
C PRO A 444 -11.81 7.89 9.79
N ALA A 445 -11.83 6.92 10.71
CA ALA A 445 -12.72 5.75 10.67
C ALA A 445 -13.29 5.44 12.05
N VAL A 446 -14.55 5.00 12.08
CA VAL A 446 -15.21 4.42 13.25
C VAL A 446 -15.64 2.99 12.92
N GLY A 447 -15.75 2.13 13.92
CA GLY A 447 -16.25 0.77 13.73
C GLY A 447 -16.70 0.07 15.00
N VAL A 448 -17.27 -1.10 14.81
CA VAL A 448 -17.68 -2.05 15.86
C VAL A 448 -16.95 -3.37 15.63
N ASP A 449 -16.58 -4.06 16.71
CA ASP A 449 -15.95 -5.39 16.63
C ASP A 449 -16.46 -6.35 17.71
N VAL A 450 -16.59 -7.62 17.34
CA VAL A 450 -17.10 -8.70 18.19
C VAL A 450 -16.24 -9.94 18.01
N SER A 451 -15.92 -10.62 19.11
CA SER A 451 -15.27 -11.93 19.15
C SER A 451 -16.04 -12.85 20.08
N VAL A 452 -16.65 -13.91 19.53
CA VAL A 452 -17.41 -14.91 20.28
C VAL A 452 -16.63 -16.23 20.31
N PRO A 453 -16.08 -16.66 21.45
CA PRO A 453 -15.46 -17.97 21.59
C PRO A 453 -16.52 -19.06 21.67
N LEU A 454 -16.35 -20.11 20.87
CA LEU A 454 -17.16 -21.33 20.91
C LEU A 454 -16.44 -22.43 21.71
N MET A 455 -15.12 -22.45 21.62
CA MET A 455 -14.18 -23.28 22.38
C MET A 455 -12.78 -22.65 22.29
N ARG A 456 -11.81 -23.13 23.07
CA ARG A 456 -10.43 -22.58 23.05
C ARG A 456 -9.82 -22.51 21.64
N ALA A 457 -10.00 -23.58 20.86
CA ALA A 457 -9.50 -23.70 19.50
C ALA A 457 -10.35 -22.99 18.41
N VAL A 458 -11.52 -22.44 18.74
CA VAL A 458 -12.43 -21.80 17.77
C VAL A 458 -13.21 -20.63 18.41
N ARG A 459 -12.95 -19.41 17.95
CA ARG A 459 -13.77 -18.21 18.13
C ARG A 459 -14.09 -17.59 16.77
N ILE A 460 -15.28 -17.03 16.66
CA ILE A 460 -15.69 -16.23 15.49
C ILE A 460 -15.32 -14.77 15.78
N GLU A 461 -14.53 -14.16 14.91
CA GLU A 461 -14.16 -12.73 14.96
C GLU A 461 -14.89 -12.00 13.83
N GLY A 462 -15.47 -10.83 14.10
CA GLY A 462 -16.12 -10.00 13.09
C GLY A 462 -16.04 -8.51 13.41
N SER A 463 -15.95 -7.67 12.37
CA SER A 463 -16.00 -6.20 12.54
C SER A 463 -16.68 -5.50 11.36
N GLY A 464 -17.25 -4.33 11.63
CA GLY A 464 -17.81 -3.42 10.62
C GLY A 464 -17.27 -2.02 10.85
N GLN A 465 -16.84 -1.33 9.78
CA GLN A 465 -16.20 -0.02 9.84
C GLN A 465 -16.80 0.93 8.81
N PHE A 466 -16.91 2.21 9.18
CA PHE A 466 -17.34 3.31 8.31
C PHE A 466 -16.22 4.35 8.20
N PHE A 467 -16.00 4.84 6.99
CA PHE A 467 -14.90 5.73 6.64
C PHE A 467 -15.44 7.13 6.30
N PHE A 468 -15.02 8.13 7.08
CA PHE A 468 -15.44 9.52 6.88
C PHE A 468 -14.48 10.20 5.91
N GLN A 469 -15.00 10.66 4.76
CA GLN A 469 -14.21 11.35 3.73
C GLN A 469 -12.90 10.61 3.36
N PRO A 470 -12.94 9.34 2.90
CA PRO A 470 -11.78 8.60 2.41
C PRO A 470 -11.31 9.10 1.03
N THR A 471 -11.00 10.40 0.97
CA THR A 471 -10.66 11.16 -0.23
C THR A 471 -9.37 10.65 -0.86
N PRO A 472 -9.35 10.40 -2.19
CA PRO A 472 -8.12 10.10 -2.93
C PRO A 472 -7.18 11.31 -2.94
N GLY A 473 -5.91 11.10 -3.27
CA GLY A 473 -4.87 12.12 -3.19
C GLY A 473 -4.40 12.45 -1.75
N GLN A 474 -4.59 11.57 -0.77
CA GLN A 474 -4.13 11.76 0.61
C GLN A 474 -3.26 10.60 1.12
N SER A 475 -2.07 10.93 1.65
CA SER A 475 -1.14 9.98 2.28
C SER A 475 -0.63 10.52 3.61
N LEU A 476 -0.42 9.64 4.60
CA LEU A 476 0.27 9.95 5.85
C LEU A 476 1.71 10.47 5.64
N TRP A 477 2.33 10.11 4.51
CA TRP A 477 3.70 10.48 4.16
C TRP A 477 3.78 11.76 3.30
N GLY A 478 2.63 12.28 2.87
CA GLY A 478 2.48 13.49 2.06
C GLY A 478 2.74 13.28 0.55
N ASP A 479 2.64 14.36 -0.22
CA ASP A 479 2.93 14.38 -1.66
C ASP A 479 4.31 15.01 -1.93
N PRO A 480 5.39 14.21 -2.08
CA PRO A 480 6.74 14.74 -2.28
C PRO A 480 7.03 15.22 -3.71
N ASP A 481 6.24 14.81 -4.71
CA ASP A 481 6.58 14.99 -6.13
C ASP A 481 5.43 15.59 -6.98
N GLY A 482 4.23 15.77 -6.40
CA GLY A 482 3.08 16.46 -6.98
C GLY A 482 2.04 15.54 -7.61
N SER A 483 2.09 14.24 -7.33
CA SER A 483 1.27 13.21 -7.98
C SER A 483 -0.09 12.98 -7.33
N LEU A 484 -0.20 13.19 -6.01
CA LEU A 484 -1.46 12.93 -5.29
C LEU A 484 -2.56 13.91 -5.70
N VAL A 485 -2.18 15.15 -6.05
CA VAL A 485 -3.11 16.16 -6.60
C VAL A 485 -3.73 15.71 -7.94
N ALA A 486 -3.05 14.86 -8.72
CA ALA A 486 -3.59 14.36 -9.98
C ALA A 486 -4.73 13.35 -9.78
N GLU A 487 -4.76 12.60 -8.67
CA GLU A 487 -5.81 11.61 -8.38
C GLU A 487 -7.21 12.23 -8.23
N VAL A 488 -7.27 13.53 -7.87
CA VAL A 488 -8.52 14.32 -7.89
C VAL A 488 -8.66 15.04 -9.22
N ARG A 489 -7.66 15.85 -9.60
CA ARG A 489 -7.72 16.76 -10.76
C ARG A 489 -7.95 16.06 -12.10
N ASP A 490 -7.55 14.80 -12.26
CA ASP A 490 -7.85 14.05 -13.48
C ASP A 490 -9.36 13.85 -13.71
N TYR A 491 -10.15 13.82 -12.62
CA TYR A 491 -11.57 13.49 -12.62
C TYR A 491 -12.49 14.65 -12.17
N GLY A 492 -11.99 15.68 -11.48
CA GLY A 492 -12.75 16.88 -11.12
C GLY A 492 -11.97 17.89 -10.28
N ASP A 493 -12.56 19.05 -10.02
CA ASP A 493 -12.00 20.08 -9.12
C ASP A 493 -12.15 19.72 -7.64
N SER A 494 -13.19 18.94 -7.30
CA SER A 494 -13.45 18.47 -5.95
C SER A 494 -14.04 17.06 -5.93
N VAL A 495 -13.90 16.36 -4.80
CA VAL A 495 -14.40 14.99 -4.63
C VAL A 495 -15.09 14.81 -3.28
N SER A 496 -16.23 14.14 -3.29
CA SER A 496 -16.96 13.69 -2.12
C SER A 496 -16.89 12.16 -2.02
N SER A 497 -16.21 11.67 -0.98
CA SER A 497 -15.91 10.26 -0.81
C SER A 497 -16.66 9.67 0.39
N LEU A 498 -17.14 8.44 0.24
CA LEU A 498 -17.72 7.62 1.30
C LEU A 498 -17.16 6.20 1.20
N GLY A 499 -16.94 5.53 2.32
CA GLY A 499 -16.47 4.14 2.31
C GLY A 499 -16.84 3.35 3.55
N TRP A 500 -16.70 2.04 3.45
CA TRP A 500 -16.98 1.09 4.52
C TRP A 500 -16.10 -0.15 4.41
N ALA A 501 -16.01 -0.92 5.48
CA ALA A 501 -15.42 -2.25 5.47
C ALA A 501 -16.21 -3.22 6.35
N ALA A 502 -16.19 -4.49 5.96
CA ALA A 502 -16.71 -5.61 6.76
C ALA A 502 -15.64 -6.71 6.84
N GLU A 503 -15.54 -7.35 8.00
CA GLU A 503 -14.53 -8.37 8.29
C GLU A 503 -15.19 -9.52 9.05
N LEU A 504 -14.90 -10.75 8.65
CA LEU A 504 -15.42 -11.97 9.27
C LEU A 504 -14.34 -13.05 9.24
N GLY A 505 -14.12 -13.75 10.34
CA GLY A 505 -13.09 -14.77 10.42
C GLY A 505 -13.21 -15.72 11.60
N VAL A 506 -12.25 -16.63 11.66
CA VAL A 506 -12.11 -17.64 12.70
C VAL A 506 -10.69 -17.56 13.27
N ALA A 507 -10.60 -17.58 14.60
CA ALA A 507 -9.34 -17.62 15.33
C ALA A 507 -9.40 -18.66 16.45
N GLY A 508 -8.27 -19.00 17.06
CA GLY A 508 -8.25 -19.98 18.15
C GLY A 508 -6.88 -20.11 18.79
N ASP A 509 -6.87 -20.57 20.05
CA ASP A 509 -5.63 -20.90 20.75
C ASP A 509 -5.10 -22.25 20.26
N LEU A 510 -3.78 -22.37 20.13
CA LEU A 510 -3.08 -23.59 19.74
C LEU A 510 -2.31 -24.17 20.94
N TRP A 511 -1.39 -23.40 21.52
CA TRP A 511 -0.68 -23.78 22.76
C TRP A 511 -0.08 -22.57 23.49
N GLY A 512 -0.19 -22.55 24.81
CA GLY A 512 0.35 -21.47 25.64
C GLY A 512 -0.21 -20.10 25.21
N PRO A 513 0.63 -19.10 24.88
CA PRO A 513 0.18 -17.81 24.38
C PRO A 513 -0.15 -17.81 22.88
N PHE A 514 0.14 -18.89 22.15
CA PHE A 514 0.07 -18.92 20.68
C PHE A 514 -1.26 -19.45 20.16
N GLY A 515 -1.73 -18.84 19.08
CA GLY A 515 -2.95 -19.19 18.36
C GLY A 515 -2.85 -18.97 16.86
N TYR A 516 -3.99 -19.04 16.17
CA TYR A 516 -4.16 -18.66 14.77
C TYR A 516 -5.29 -17.65 14.60
N SER A 517 -5.31 -16.96 13.46
CA SER A 517 -6.46 -16.19 12.98
C SER A 517 -6.48 -16.20 11.45
N VAL A 518 -7.65 -16.46 10.87
CA VAL A 518 -7.94 -16.39 9.43
C VAL A 518 -9.20 -15.57 9.25
N ARG A 519 -9.10 -14.42 8.55
CA ARG A 519 -10.22 -13.50 8.32
C ARG A 519 -10.35 -13.18 6.84
N PHE A 520 -11.59 -13.09 6.37
CA PHE A 520 -11.96 -12.48 5.10
C PHE A 520 -12.44 -11.05 5.34
N ARG A 521 -12.08 -10.14 4.45
CA ARG A 521 -12.26 -8.71 4.63
C ARG A 521 -12.66 -8.04 3.31
N LEU A 522 -13.76 -7.31 3.33
CA LEU A 522 -14.22 -6.47 2.25
C LEU A 522 -13.99 -5.00 2.63
N GLU A 523 -13.47 -4.21 1.70
CA GLU A 523 -13.55 -2.75 1.74
C GLU A 523 -14.23 -2.24 0.47
N SER A 524 -14.95 -1.13 0.57
CA SER A 524 -15.46 -0.40 -0.59
C SER A 524 -15.41 1.11 -0.35
N TYR A 525 -15.03 1.83 -1.40
CA TYR A 525 -14.97 3.28 -1.49
C TYR A 525 -15.77 3.74 -2.70
N LYS A 526 -16.45 4.87 -2.56
CA LYS A 526 -17.26 5.50 -3.58
C LYS A 526 -16.94 6.99 -3.62
N ASP A 527 -16.38 7.43 -4.72
CA ASP A 527 -15.95 8.80 -4.97
C ASP A 527 -16.89 9.46 -5.96
N ARG A 528 -17.37 10.67 -5.64
CA ARG A 528 -18.11 11.54 -6.56
C ARG A 528 -17.29 12.78 -6.84
N PHE A 529 -16.79 12.89 -8.06
CA PHE A 529 -16.05 14.05 -8.54
C PHE A 529 -17.01 15.08 -9.11
N THR A 530 -16.72 16.35 -8.92
CA THR A 530 -17.49 17.48 -9.47
C THR A 530 -16.54 18.59 -9.93
N GLY A 531 -16.99 19.37 -10.91
CA GLY A 531 -16.14 20.35 -11.58
C GLY A 531 -15.29 19.73 -12.70
N GLN A 532 -14.35 20.50 -13.24
CA GLN A 532 -13.69 20.19 -14.50
C GLN A 532 -12.45 19.30 -14.29
N GLY A 533 -12.59 18.01 -14.55
CA GLY A 533 -11.47 17.07 -14.63
C GLY A 533 -10.59 17.31 -15.86
N SER A 534 -9.30 16.98 -15.76
CA SER A 534 -8.36 17.10 -16.90
C SER A 534 -8.43 15.96 -17.92
N ARG A 535 -9.26 14.93 -17.71
CA ARG A 535 -9.54 13.85 -18.69
C ARG A 535 -10.74 14.18 -19.59
N ARG A 536 -10.80 13.59 -20.79
CA ARG A 536 -11.86 13.86 -21.76
C ARG A 536 -13.22 13.39 -21.23
N GLY A 537 -14.24 14.22 -21.37
CA GLY A 537 -15.60 13.93 -20.91
C GLY A 537 -15.86 14.16 -19.41
N TRP A 538 -14.83 14.35 -18.59
CA TRP A 538 -14.96 14.69 -17.16
C TRP A 538 -15.22 16.19 -16.94
N THR A 539 -16.04 16.82 -17.80
CA THR A 539 -16.31 18.28 -17.76
C THR A 539 -17.07 18.72 -16.51
N ASP A 540 -17.96 17.86 -16.03
CA ASP A 540 -18.87 18.11 -14.91
C ASP A 540 -18.57 17.18 -13.72
N GLY A 541 -17.47 16.42 -13.81
CA GLY A 541 -17.08 15.36 -12.89
C GLY A 541 -17.60 13.99 -13.29
N GLY A 542 -17.91 13.15 -12.30
CA GLY A 542 -18.33 11.77 -12.49
C GLY A 542 -18.22 10.93 -11.21
N VAL A 543 -18.17 9.62 -11.36
CA VAL A 543 -18.08 8.66 -10.23
C VAL A 543 -16.88 7.73 -10.39
N ALA A 544 -16.24 7.37 -9.28
CA ALA A 544 -15.39 6.19 -9.22
C ALA A 544 -15.81 5.28 -8.07
N GLU A 545 -15.67 3.98 -8.27
CA GLU A 545 -15.97 2.97 -7.27
C GLU A 545 -14.79 2.01 -7.15
N GLU A 546 -14.34 1.81 -5.92
CA GLU A 546 -13.18 0.98 -5.59
C GLU A 546 -13.60 -0.05 -4.56
N SER A 547 -13.09 -1.28 -4.71
CA SER A 547 -13.35 -2.36 -3.76
C SER A 547 -12.14 -3.26 -3.63
N TYR A 548 -11.96 -3.78 -2.42
CA TYR A 548 -10.88 -4.69 -2.07
C TYR A 548 -11.45 -5.89 -1.33
N SER A 549 -11.13 -7.09 -1.82
CA SER A 549 -11.36 -8.36 -1.12
C SER A 549 -10.01 -8.84 -0.60
N SER A 550 -9.88 -9.11 0.70
CA SER A 550 -8.61 -9.52 1.32
C SER A 550 -8.80 -10.74 2.21
N ILE A 551 -7.90 -11.72 2.12
CA ILE A 551 -7.76 -12.83 3.06
C ILE A 551 -6.51 -12.55 3.91
N LEU A 552 -6.69 -12.54 5.23
CA LEU A 552 -5.65 -12.31 6.23
C LEU A 552 -5.49 -13.59 7.05
N GLY A 553 -4.34 -14.26 6.97
CA GLY A 553 -4.11 -15.55 7.63
C GLY A 553 -2.77 -15.60 8.35
N GLY A 554 -2.77 -15.85 9.66
CA GLY A 554 -1.54 -15.77 10.45
C GLY A 554 -1.58 -16.45 11.82
N ILE A 555 -0.43 -16.39 12.48
CA ILE A 555 -0.23 -16.83 13.86
C ILE A 555 -0.53 -15.64 14.79
N THR A 556 -1.20 -15.91 15.90
CA THR A 556 -1.44 -14.94 16.97
C THR A 556 -0.60 -15.29 18.21
N ALA A 557 -0.26 -14.27 19.01
CA ALA A 557 0.36 -14.40 20.32
C ALA A 557 -0.32 -13.44 21.29
N ALA A 558 -0.77 -13.93 22.45
CA ALA A 558 -1.51 -13.15 23.45
C ALA A 558 -0.95 -13.32 24.88
N TRP A 559 -0.91 -12.24 25.66
CA TRP A 559 -0.37 -12.20 27.03
C TRP A 559 -0.85 -11.00 27.86
#